data_AF-A0A966NVL7-F1
#
_entry.id   AF-A0A966NVL7-F1
#
_cell.length_a   1.000
_cell.length_b   1.000
_cell.length_c   1.000
_cell.angle_alpha   90.00
_cell.angle_beta   90.00
_cell.angle_gamma   90.00
#
_symmetry.space_group_name_H-M   'P 1'
#
loop_
_entity.id
_entity.type
_entity.pdbx_description
1 polymer ?
#
loop_
_entity_poly.entity_id
_entity_poly.type
_entity_poly.pdbx_seq_one_letter_code
_entity_poly.pdbx_strand_id
1 'polypeptide(L)'
;MHGVYIHVPFCAKRCDYCAFATFTDRHHLTTSYLAAMKTHIGRAIDSGMPRASSIFVGGGTPSMVPGRELGAVIAMIGVVLLSAAAVYRRIMPLLAPRRPLTRSS
;
A
#
# COMPACT_ATOMS: atom_id res chain seq x y z
N MET A 1 -19.54 -8.99 0.77
CA MET A 1 -18.55 -7.93 1.09
C MET A 1 -17.17 -8.49 0.77
N HIS A 2 -16.31 -7.73 0.07
CA HIS A 2 -15.02 -8.23 -0.42
C HIS A 2 -13.87 -7.55 0.31
N GLY A 3 -12.92 -8.34 0.83
CA GLY A 3 -11.67 -7.82 1.39
C GLY A 3 -10.53 -7.93 0.38
N VAL A 4 -9.62 -6.95 0.38
CA VAL A 4 -8.39 -7.00 -0.42
C VAL A 4 -7.19 -7.13 0.51
N TYR A 5 -6.31 -8.08 0.22
CA TYR A 5 -5.03 -8.21 0.89
C TYR A 5 -3.89 -7.81 -0.05
N ILE A 6 -3.10 -6.84 0.37
CA ILE A 6 -1.86 -6.45 -0.29
C ILE A 6 -0.70 -7.07 0.48
N HIS A 7 -0.02 -7.99 -0.19
CA HIS A 7 1.18 -8.61 0.32
C HIS A 7 2.41 -7.76 -0.01
N VAL A 8 3.28 -7.52 0.95
CA VAL A 8 4.60 -6.88 0.78
C VAL A 8 5.67 -7.86 1.23
N PRO A 9 6.48 -8.44 0.34
CA PRO A 9 7.33 -9.58 0.68
C PRO A 9 8.71 -9.19 1.20
N PHE A 10 8.98 -7.92 1.53
CA PHE A 10 10.33 -7.47 1.90
C PHE A 10 10.52 -7.41 3.42
N CYS A 11 11.61 -7.97 3.91
CA CYS A 11 11.99 -7.96 5.33
C CYS A 11 13.46 -7.62 5.49
N ALA A 12 13.84 -6.87 6.54
CA ALA A 12 15.25 -6.65 6.84
C ALA A 12 15.94 -7.93 7.34
N LYS A 13 15.18 -8.80 8.01
CA LYS A 13 15.60 -10.12 8.48
C LYS A 13 14.43 -11.09 8.49
N ARG A 14 14.71 -12.38 8.39
CA ARG A 14 13.69 -13.43 8.52
C ARG A 14 13.54 -13.79 10.00
N CYS A 15 12.30 -13.82 10.50
CA CYS A 15 12.01 -14.34 11.84
C CYS A 15 11.74 -15.85 11.75
N ASP A 16 12.14 -16.60 12.78
CA ASP A 16 11.97 -18.06 12.81
C ASP A 16 10.50 -18.51 12.83
N TYR A 17 9.63 -17.66 13.37
CA TYR A 17 8.18 -17.89 13.40
C TYR A 17 7.44 -17.31 12.18
N CYS A 18 8.14 -16.73 11.20
CA CYS A 18 7.50 -16.05 10.08
C CYS A 18 6.95 -17.05 9.06
N ALA A 19 5.61 -17.14 8.98
CA ALA A 19 4.91 -17.96 7.99
C ALA A 19 4.63 -17.23 6.65
N PHE A 20 5.01 -15.95 6.53
CA PHE A 20 4.81 -15.19 5.29
C PHE A 20 5.91 -15.47 4.26
N ALA A 21 5.54 -15.50 2.98
CA ALA A 21 6.49 -15.52 1.88
C ALA A 21 7.27 -14.20 1.86
N THR A 22 8.53 -14.22 2.32
CA THR A 22 9.34 -13.01 2.47
C THR A 22 10.75 -13.20 1.92
N PHE A 23 11.37 -12.08 1.54
CA PHE A 23 12.70 -11.97 0.99
C PHE A 23 13.49 -10.93 1.79
N THR A 24 14.75 -11.26 2.10
CA THR A 24 15.69 -10.39 2.82
C THR A 24 16.83 -9.88 1.93
N ASP A 25 16.90 -10.37 0.69
CA ASP A 25 17.97 -10.15 -0.28
C ASP A 25 17.47 -9.44 -1.56
N ARG A 26 16.17 -9.15 -1.64
CA ARG A 26 15.51 -8.65 -2.86
C ARG A 26 14.97 -7.22 -2.76
N HIS A 27 15.48 -6.42 -1.84
CA HIS A 27 15.03 -5.02 -1.66
C HIS A 27 15.18 -4.17 -2.94
N HIS A 28 16.16 -4.48 -3.79
CA HIS A 28 16.35 -3.84 -5.10
C HIS A 28 15.15 -4.01 -6.05
N LEU A 29 14.26 -4.98 -5.80
CA LEU A 29 13.04 -5.21 -6.58
C LEU A 29 11.84 -4.38 -6.07
N THR A 30 12.00 -3.54 -5.05
CA THR A 30 10.86 -2.81 -4.45
C THR A 30 10.07 -2.00 -5.48
N THR A 31 10.75 -1.21 -6.30
CA THR A 31 10.12 -0.36 -7.32
C THR A 31 9.45 -1.19 -8.41
N SER A 32 10.11 -2.23 -8.93
CA SER A 32 9.54 -3.09 -9.96
C SER A 32 8.36 -3.92 -9.44
N TYR A 33 8.42 -4.34 -8.17
CA TYR A 33 7.32 -5.02 -7.49
C TYR A 33 6.08 -4.14 -7.36
N LEU A 34 6.23 -2.89 -6.91
CA LEU A 34 5.10 -1.95 -6.81
C LEU A 34 4.54 -1.59 -8.19
N ALA A 35 5.38 -1.45 -9.22
CA ALA A 35 4.92 -1.23 -10.59
C ALA A 35 4.13 -2.44 -11.14
N ALA A 36 4.63 -3.65 -10.93
CA ALA A 36 3.95 -4.89 -11.30
C ALA A 36 2.61 -5.03 -10.55
N MET A 37 2.57 -4.65 -9.28
CA MET A 37 1.34 -4.66 -8.47
C MET A 37 0.28 -3.70 -9.01
N LYS A 38 0.66 -2.46 -9.39
CA LYS A 38 -0.26 -1.51 -10.05
C LYS A 38 -0.82 -2.09 -11.34
N THR A 39 0.03 -2.72 -12.15
CA THR A 39 -0.37 -3.38 -13.40
C THR A 39 -1.36 -4.50 -13.15
N HIS A 40 -1.11 -5.33 -12.13
CA HIS A 40 -2.01 -6.42 -11.74
C HIS A 40 -3.37 -5.91 -11.26
N ILE A 41 -3.37 -4.88 -10.39
CA ILE A 41 -4.60 -4.25 -9.91
C ILE A 41 -5.39 -3.64 -11.07
N GLY A 42 -4.73 -2.93 -11.99
CA GLY A 42 -5.37 -2.38 -13.18
C GLY A 42 -6.10 -3.45 -14.00
N ARG A 43 -5.41 -4.56 -14.32
CA ARG A 43 -6.01 -5.70 -15.03
C ARG A 43 -7.18 -6.34 -14.27
N ALA A 44 -7.09 -6.43 -12.95
CA ALA A 44 -8.17 -6.96 -12.12
C ALA A 44 -9.40 -6.04 -12.16
N ILE A 45 -9.21 -4.73 -12.08
CA ILE A 45 -10.27 -3.73 -12.21
C ILE A 45 -10.93 -3.83 -13.59
N ASP A 46 -10.13 -3.88 -14.65
CA ASP A 46 -10.63 -4.01 -16.03
C ASP A 46 -11.43 -5.33 -16.23
N SER A 47 -11.08 -6.36 -15.47
CA SER A 47 -11.79 -7.65 -15.45
C SER A 47 -13.00 -7.68 -14.52
N GLY A 48 -13.41 -6.55 -13.96
CA GLY A 48 -14.62 -6.45 -13.12
C GLY A 48 -14.41 -6.73 -11.64
N MET A 49 -13.19 -6.52 -11.10
CA MET A 49 -12.93 -6.66 -9.67
C MET A 49 -13.93 -5.82 -8.84
N PRO A 50 -14.66 -6.44 -7.88
CA PRO A 50 -15.63 -5.73 -7.08
C PRO A 50 -14.96 -4.75 -6.13
N ARG A 51 -15.70 -3.70 -5.73
CA ARG A 51 -15.24 -2.75 -4.72
C ARG A 51 -15.01 -3.45 -3.38
N ALA A 52 -13.89 -3.11 -2.75
CA ALA A 52 -13.49 -3.64 -1.45
C ALA A 52 -14.25 -2.95 -0.32
N SER A 53 -14.62 -3.69 0.73
CA SER A 53 -15.10 -3.13 2.00
C SER A 53 -13.95 -2.88 2.99
N SER A 54 -12.81 -3.55 2.80
CA SER A 54 -11.62 -3.41 3.63
C SER A 54 -10.36 -3.72 2.81
N ILE A 55 -9.25 -3.09 3.20
CA ILE A 55 -7.92 -3.36 2.64
C ILE A 55 -6.99 -3.69 3.81
N PHE A 56 -6.36 -4.86 3.76
CA PHE A 56 -5.32 -5.27 4.69
C PHE A 56 -3.98 -5.24 3.97
N VAL A 57 -2.95 -4.71 4.62
CA VAL A 57 -1.58 -4.66 4.09
C VAL A 57 -0.68 -5.40 5.07
N GLY A 58 0.04 -6.41 4.60
CA GLY A 58 0.88 -7.25 5.45
C GLY A 58 1.90 -8.07 4.66
N GLY A 59 2.41 -9.13 5.26
CA GLY A 59 3.45 -9.97 4.67
C GLY A 59 4.73 -9.84 5.48
N GLY A 60 5.79 -9.39 4.83
CA GLY A 60 7.03 -8.99 5.48
C GLY A 60 6.87 -7.71 6.28
N THR A 61 7.59 -6.67 5.90
CA THR A 61 7.58 -5.38 6.60
C THR A 61 7.06 -4.30 5.66
N PRO A 62 5.73 -4.04 5.61
CA PRO A 62 5.15 -3.02 4.72
C PRO A 62 5.77 -1.63 4.87
N SER A 63 6.29 -1.28 6.05
CA SER A 63 6.99 -0.01 6.26
C SER A 63 8.37 0.09 5.60
N MET A 64 8.90 -1.00 5.03
CA MET A 64 10.16 -0.98 4.26
C MET A 64 9.98 -0.50 2.82
N VAL A 65 8.75 -0.44 2.29
CA VAL A 65 8.52 0.11 0.96
C VAL A 65 8.20 1.60 1.04
N PRO A 66 8.49 2.40 -0.01
CA PRO A 66 8.16 3.81 -0.02
C PRO A 66 6.67 4.04 0.21
N GLY A 67 6.31 4.67 1.34
CA GLY A 67 4.91 4.84 1.75
C GLY A 67 4.06 5.59 0.72
N ARG A 68 4.65 6.53 -0.02
CA ARG A 68 3.98 7.24 -1.12
C ARG A 68 3.59 6.29 -2.26
N GLU A 69 4.46 5.35 -2.61
CA GLU A 69 4.21 4.40 -3.70
C GLU A 69 3.19 3.34 -3.29
N LEU A 70 3.29 2.83 -2.06
CA LEU A 70 2.30 1.91 -1.49
C LEU A 70 0.92 2.59 -1.36
N GLY A 71 0.87 3.86 -0.95
CA GLY A 71 -0.35 4.65 -0.93
C GLY A 71 -0.97 4.80 -2.32
N ALA A 72 -0.15 5.00 -3.36
CA ALA A 72 -0.63 5.06 -4.74
C ALA A 72 -1.21 3.72 -5.23
N VAL A 73 -0.63 2.59 -4.82
CA VAL A 73 -1.20 1.24 -5.07
C VAL A 73 -2.58 1.12 -4.40
N ILE A 74 -2.68 1.43 -3.11
CA ILE A 74 -3.92 1.32 -2.34
C ILE A 74 -5.03 2.19 -2.94
N ALA A 75 -4.68 3.40 -3.41
CA ALA A 75 -5.63 4.33 -4.00
C ALA A 75 -6.26 3.85 -5.32
N MET A 76 -5.66 2.87 -6.02
CA MET A 76 -6.25 2.28 -7.21
C MET A 76 -7.45 1.39 -6.88
N ILE A 77 -7.52 0.84 -5.66
CA ILE A 77 -8.56 -0.10 -5.27
C ILE A 77 -9.82 0.68 -4.88
N GLY A 78 -10.92 0.46 -5.61
CA GLY A 78 -12.21 1.06 -5.28
C GLY A 78 -12.75 0.53 -3.93
N VAL A 79 -12.97 1.42 -2.96
CA VAL A 79 -13.50 1.05 -1.63
C VAL A 79 -14.97 1.46 -1.50
N VAL A 80 -15.82 0.58 -0.96
CA VAL A 80 -17.17 0.91 -0.51
C VAL A 80 -17.06 1.50 0.89
N LEU A 81 -17.34 2.79 1.01
CA LEU A 81 -17.41 3.43 2.32
C LEU A 81 -18.75 3.09 2.97
N LEU A 82 -18.72 2.30 4.04
CA LEU A 82 -19.90 2.05 4.88
C LEU A 82 -20.36 3.32 5.64
N SER A 83 -19.53 4.38 5.65
CA SER A 83 -19.93 5.77 5.89
C SER A 83 -18.80 6.70 5.42
N ALA A 84 -19.15 7.91 4.97
CA ALA A 84 -18.22 8.89 4.37
C ALA A 84 -17.07 9.36 5.30
N ALA A 85 -17.08 8.98 6.59
CA ALA A 85 -16.21 9.57 7.62
C ALA A 85 -14.87 8.83 7.86
N ALA A 86 -14.73 7.55 7.49
CA ALA A 86 -13.71 6.69 8.09
C ALA A 86 -12.33 6.69 7.40
N VAL A 87 -12.25 6.80 6.07
CA VAL A 87 -10.96 6.70 5.34
C VAL A 87 -10.28 8.06 5.15
N TYR A 88 -11.07 9.14 5.00
CA TYR A 88 -10.53 10.47 4.66
C TYR A 88 -9.63 11.06 5.77
N ARG A 89 -9.86 10.72 7.05
CA ARG A 89 -9.10 11.31 8.17
C ARG A 89 -7.70 10.73 8.41
N ARG A 90 -7.31 9.59 7.79
CA ARG A 90 -6.02 8.94 8.09
C ARG A 90 -4.99 8.95 6.95
N ILE A 91 -5.41 9.06 5.69
CA ILE A 91 -4.51 8.92 4.53
C ILE A 91 -4.00 10.28 3.99
N MET A 92 -4.78 11.36 4.15
CA MET A 92 -4.47 12.67 3.53
C MET A 92 -3.40 13.58 4.20
N PRO A 93 -2.82 13.36 5.40
CA PRO A 93 -1.72 14.22 5.84
C PRO A 93 -0.40 13.94 5.11
N LEU A 94 -0.28 12.82 4.38
CA LEU A 94 0.97 12.40 3.73
C LEU A 94 1.11 12.86 2.27
N LEU A 95 0.04 13.41 1.67
CA LEU A 95 0.02 13.92 0.30
C LEU A 95 -0.15 15.45 0.24
N ALA A 96 -0.29 16.12 1.37
CA ALA A 96 -0.29 17.59 1.42
C ALA A 96 1.13 18.11 1.18
N PRO A 97 1.35 19.02 0.21
CA PRO A 97 2.65 19.67 0.06
C PRO A 97 3.00 20.42 1.36
N ARG A 98 4.19 20.14 1.91
CA ARG A 98 4.69 20.88 3.09
C ARG A 98 4.77 22.36 2.72
N ARG A 99 4.06 23.21 3.47
CA ARG A 99 4.21 24.67 3.40
C ARG A 99 5.70 25.00 3.52
N PRO A 100 6.27 25.87 2.66
CA PRO A 100 7.65 26.29 2.81
C PRO A 100 7.82 26.99 4.16
N LEU A 101 8.84 26.57 4.91
CA LEU A 101 9.25 27.22 6.15
C LEU A 101 9.73 28.63 5.80
N THR A 102 8.88 29.64 6.00
CA THR A 102 9.35 31.03 6.05
C THR A 102 10.23 31.16 7.27
N ARG A 103 11.55 31.25 7.04
CA ARG A 103 12.53 31.63 8.06
C ARG A 103 12.23 33.09 8.43
N SER A 104 11.65 33.32 9.61
CA SER A 104 11.69 34.64 10.22
C SER A 104 13.09 34.84 10.79
N SER A 105 13.76 35.86 10.25
CA SER A 105 14.91 36.57 10.83
C SER A 105 14.67 36.96 12.29
#